data_AF-A0A962YUV8-F1
#
_entry.id   AF-A0A962YUV8-F1
#
_cell.length_a   1.000
_cell.length_b   1.000
_cell.length_c   1.000
_cell.angle_alpha   90.00
_cell.angle_beta   90.00
_cell.angle_gamma   90.00
#
_symmetry.space_group_name_H-M   'P 1'
#
loop_
_entity.id
_entity.type
_entity.pdbx_description
1 polymer ?
#
loop_
_entity_poly.entity_id
_entity_poly.type
_entity_poly.pdbx_seq_one_letter_code
_entity_poly.pdbx_strand_id
1 'polypeptide(L)' 'MSDTDHEQPFISHLVELRTRLLRIVSGVLLVFVALSPFSNPIYSMLAGPLTRHMPAQSSMIAIDVLSPFLTP' A
#
# COMPACT_ATOMS: atom_id res chain seq x y z
N MET A 1 -20.08 5.85 46.99
CA MET A 1 -19.88 4.77 46.00
C MET A 1 -20.35 5.32 44.68
N SER A 2 -19.45 5.95 43.93
CA SER A 2 -19.77 6.64 42.67
C SER A 2 -18.91 6.01 41.58
N ASP A 3 -19.52 5.14 40.78
CA ASP A 3 -18.99 4.52 39.58
C ASP A 3 -18.49 5.58 38.58
N THR A 4 -17.24 6.00 38.73
CA THR A 4 -16.57 6.97 37.84
C THR A 4 -15.46 6.33 37.01
N ASP A 5 -15.30 5.00 37.10
CA ASP A 5 -14.26 4.25 36.39
C ASP A 5 -14.62 3.87 34.94
N HIS A 6 -15.80 4.27 34.45
CA HIS A 6 -16.32 3.88 33.13
C HIS A 6 -16.15 4.94 32.02
N GLU A 7 -15.52 6.09 32.28
CA GLU A 7 -15.44 7.22 31.32
C GLU A 7 -14.13 7.33 30.52
N GLN A 8 -13.10 6.54 30.83
CA GLN A 8 -11.86 6.51 30.04
C GLN A 8 -11.59 5.28 29.12
N PRO A 9 -12.54 4.36 28.84
CA PRO A 9 -12.23 3.20 27.99
C PRO A 9 -12.08 3.59 26.51
N PHE A 10 -12.84 4.56 26.01
CA PHE A 10 -12.82 4.93 24.58
C PHE A 10 -11.49 5.58 24.16
N ILE A 11 -10.98 6.52 24.96
CA ILE A 11 -9.70 7.18 24.66
C ILE A 11 -8.54 6.19 24.76
N SER A 12 -8.55 5.32 25.77
CA SER A 12 -7.55 4.25 25.92
C SER A 12 -7.52 3.31 24.71
N HIS A 13 -8.70 2.85 24.26
CA HIS A 13 -8.81 1.97 23.09
C HIS A 13 -8.36 2.66 21.79
N LEU A 14 -8.67 3.95 21.59
CA LEU A 14 -8.19 4.72 20.44
C LEU A 14 -6.67 4.89 20.45
N VAL A 15 -6.06 5.09 21.62
CA VAL A 15 -4.59 5.18 21.77
C VAL A 15 -3.93 3.84 21.45
N GLU A 16 -4.54 2.73 21.85
CA GLU A 16 -4.08 1.40 21.49
C GLU A 16 -4.17 1.16 19.98
N LEU A 17 -5.29 1.51 19.34
CA LEU A 17 -5.47 1.41 17.90
C LEU A 17 -4.44 2.24 17.13
N ARG A 18 -4.16 3.48 17.55
CA ARG A 18 -3.10 4.32 16.97
C ARG A 18 -1.75 3.61 17.02
N THR A 19 -1.41 3.04 18.17
CA THR A 19 -0.12 2.37 18.38
C THR A 19 0.01 1.14 17.47
N ARG A 20 -1.05 0.34 17.38
CA ARG A 20 -1.11 -0.82 16.47
C ARG A 20 -1.04 -0.37 15.00
N LEU A 21 -1.76 0.68 14.63
CA LEU A 21 -1.78 1.23 13.27
C LEU A 21 -0.39 1.72 12.86
N LEU A 22 0.31 2.48 13.72
CA LEU A 22 1.67 2.94 13.42
C LEU A 22 2.64 1.78 13.17
N ARG A 23 2.52 0.70 13.95
CA ARG A 23 3.36 -0.50 13.80
C ARG A 23 3.04 -1.29 12.53
N ILE A 24 1.77 -1.34 12.13
CA ILE A 24 1.35 -1.96 10.86
C ILE A 24 1.86 -1.13 9.68
N VAL A 25 1.64 0.19 9.70
CA VAL A 25 2.10 1.11 8.65
C VAL A 25 3.61 1.05 8.50
N SER A 26 4.37 1.05 9.62
CA SER A 26 5.83 0.90 9.56
C SER A 26 6.27 -0.43 8.96
N GLY A 27 5.55 -1.53 9.27
CA GLY A 27 5.81 -2.84 8.68
C GLY A 27 5.54 -2.88 7.18
N VAL A 28 4.40 -2.34 6.74
CA VAL A 28 4.05 -2.21 5.32
C VAL A 28 5.08 -1.36 4.59
N LEU A 29 5.51 -0.23 5.17
CA LEU A 29 6.51 0.64 4.56
C LEU A 29 7.86 -0.06 4.41
N LEU A 30 8.28 -0.85 5.40
CA LEU A 30 9.53 -1.61 5.35
C LEU A 30 9.48 -2.64 4.20
N VAL A 31 8.38 -3.39 4.10
CA VAL A 31 8.17 -4.35 2.99
C VAL A 31 8.16 -3.61 1.65
N PHE A 32 7.45 -2.48 1.56
CA PHE A 32 7.40 -1.67 0.34
C PHE A 32 8.79 -1.20 -0.10
N VAL A 33 9.61 -0.68 0.82
CA VAL A 33 11.00 -0.26 0.52
C VAL A 33 11.86 -1.45 0.08
N ALA A 34 11.68 -2.62 0.69
CA ALA A 34 12.41 -3.83 0.31
C ALA A 34 12.01 -4.36 -1.08
N LEU A 35 10.72 -4.24 -1.45
CA LEU A 35 10.18 -4.69 -2.74
C LEU A 35 10.33 -3.65 -3.86
N SER A 36 10.48 -2.37 -3.52
CA SER A 36 10.65 -1.27 -4.47
C SER A 36 11.72 -1.53 -5.56
N PRO A 37 12.94 -2.02 -5.26
CA PRO A 37 13.93 -2.33 -6.31
C PRO A 37 13.52 -3.51 -7.22
N PHE A 38 12.56 -4.33 -6.82
CA PHE A 38 12.05 -5.47 -7.58
C PHE A 38 10.75 -5.16 -8.35
N SER A 39 10.27 -3.92 -8.30
CA SER A 39 9.05 -3.46 -9.00
C SER A 39 9.11 -3.73 -10.52
N ASN A 40 10.18 -3.27 -11.17
CA ASN A 40 10.38 -3.40 -12.62
C ASN A 40 10.32 -4.84 -13.17
N PRO A 41 11.04 -5.83 -12.60
CA PRO A 41 10.96 -7.21 -13.10
C PRO A 41 9.60 -7.85 -12.87
N ILE A 42 8.93 -7.58 -11.73
CA ILE A 42 7.57 -8.07 -11.46
C ILE A 42 6.60 -7.50 -12.49
N TYR A 43 6.68 -6.20 -12.75
CA TYR A 43 5.85 -5.53 -13.75
C TYR A 43 6.05 -6.13 -15.14
N SER A 44 7.29 -6.32 -15.58
CA SER A 44 7.59 -6.91 -16.89
C SER A 44 7.08 -8.35 -17.03
N MET A 45 7.12 -9.14 -15.94
CA MET A 45 6.59 -10.51 -15.95
C MET A 45 5.06 -10.52 -16.09
N LEU A 46 4.37 -9.61 -15.42
CA LEU A 46 2.90 -9.49 -15.48
C LEU A 46 2.42 -8.82 -16.78
N ALA A 47 3.18 -7.86 -17.32
CA ALA A 47 2.87 -7.16 -18.57
C ALA A 47 3.18 -8.00 -19.83
N GLY A 48 4.09 -8.98 -19.74
CA GLY A 48 4.43 -9.89 -20.84
C GLY A 48 3.26 -10.64 -21.48
N PRO A 49 2.34 -11.29 -20.74
CA PRO A 49 1.17 -11.95 -21.33
C PRO A 49 0.14 -10.97 -21.91
N LEU A 50 0.05 -9.76 -21.35
CA LEU A 50 -0.89 -8.73 -21.81
C LEU A 50 -0.44 -8.12 -23.14
N THR A 51 0.84 -7.80 -23.28
CA THR A 51 1.41 -7.26 -24.53
C THR A 51 1.31 -8.23 -25.70
N ARG A 52 1.34 -9.55 -25.47
CA ARG A 52 1.13 -10.57 -26.52
C ARG A 52 -0.28 -10.60 -27.12
N HIS A 53 -1.27 -10.09 -26.40
CA HIS A 53 -2.66 -10.02 -26.86
C HIS A 53 -3.04 -8.60 -27.32
N MET A 54 -2.08 -7.67 -27.37
CA MET A 54 -2.32 -6.31 -27.88
C MET A 54 -2.07 -6.23 -29.40
N PRO A 55 -2.97 -5.60 -30.17
CA PRO A 55 -2.77 -5.36 -31.60
C PRO A 55 -1.55 -4.45 -31.84
N ALA A 56 -0.82 -4.68 -32.94
CA ALA A 56 0.53 -4.17 -33.25
C ALA A 56 0.71 -2.64 -33.30
N GLN A 57 -0.32 -1.84 -33.00
CA GLN A 57 -0.31 -0.37 -32.99
C GLN A 57 -0.77 0.24 -31.66
N SER A 58 -1.04 -0.57 -30.63
CA SER A 58 -1.46 -0.08 -29.31
C SER A 58 -0.27 0.03 -28.37
N SER A 59 0.14 1.27 -28.07
CA SER A 59 1.13 1.56 -27.02
C SER A 59 0.44 1.46 -25.66
N MET A 60 1.06 0.79 -24.70
CA MET A 60 0.61 0.82 -23.30
C MET A 60 0.81 2.25 -22.77
N ILE A 61 -0.28 3.02 -22.66
CA ILE A 61 -0.26 4.36 -22.10
C ILE A 61 -0.68 4.26 -20.64
N ALA A 62 0.24 4.56 -19.73
CA ALA A 62 -0.08 4.78 -18.33
C ALA A 62 -0.81 6.12 -18.20
N ILE A 63 -2.14 6.09 -18.17
CA ILE A 63 -3.00 7.28 -18.22
C ILE A 63 -3.13 7.97 -16.85
N ASP A 64 -2.72 7.29 -15.78
CA ASP A 64 -2.89 7.80 -14.42
C ASP A 64 -1.75 8.78 -14.08
N VAL A 65 -2.11 9.95 -13.56
CA VAL A 65 -1.17 11.04 -13.22
C VAL A 65 -0.19 10.63 -12.12
N LEU A 66 -0.53 9.61 -11.33
CA LEU A 66 0.33 9.04 -10.30
C LEU A 66 1.18 7.87 -10.78
N SER A 67 1.05 7.43 -12.03
CA SER A 67 1.80 6.28 -12.58
C SER A 67 3.30 6.37 -12.34
N PRO A 68 4.00 7.50 -12.58
CA PRO A 68 5.45 7.57 -12.36
C PRO A 68 5.86 7.39 -10.89
N PHE A 69 4.94 7.63 -9.96
CA PHE A 69 5.18 7.54 -8.52
C PHE A 69 4.79 6.16 -7.97
N LEU A 70 3.73 5.54 -8.51
CA LEU A 70 3.22 4.24 -8.06
C LEU A 70 3.84 3.06 -8.80
N THR A 71 4.47 3.29 -9.96
CA THR A 71 5.28 2.31 -10.69
C THR A 71 6.68 2.88 -11.01
N PRO A 72 7.61 2.91 -10.04
CA PRO A 72 9.03 3.13 -10.31
C PRO A 72 9.76 1.85 -10.77
#